data_AF-A0A965P3M3-F1
#
_entry.id   AF-A0A965P3M3-F1
#
_cell.length_a   1.000
_cell.length_b   1.000
_cell.length_c   1.000
_cell.angle_alpha   90.00
_cell.angle_beta   90.00
_cell.angle_gamma   90.00
#
_symmetry.space_group_name_H-M   'P 1'
#
loop_
_entity.id
_entity.type
_entity.pdbx_description
1 polymer ?
#
loop_
_entity_poly.entity_id
_entity_poly.type
_entity_poly.pdbx_seq_one_letter_code
_entity_poly.pdbx_strand_id
1 'polypeptide(L)'
;MRSNATRRDLILAAAAAPLLAATSACATPLFPRPRDAATGQVWTFDTLADIGGHPTHVEGAPALTDSPWGQAVKFDGVDDALFIDNHPLAGAEHFTFEALFRPDGGAFEQRWFHLQVDEPTPADGSAPIGTRFLFEIRVVENEWYLDAFTKGEGYNLTLIEPTKRFPVGQWYHVAQTYDGTTYRSFVNGVVQDEGPLAFKPQGSGKSSVGCRFNKRNYFNGAVREARFHAEALTPDRFNNPFA
;
A
#
# COMPACT_ATOMS: atom_id res chain seq x y z
N MET A 1 25.36 76.84 -28.78
CA MET A 1 24.36 75.80 -29.12
C MET A 1 22.98 76.35 -28.84
N ARG A 2 22.08 76.19 -29.82
CA ARG A 2 20.60 76.26 -29.84
C ARG A 2 19.93 76.23 -28.44
N SER A 3 18.78 76.82 -28.12
CA SER A 3 17.66 77.44 -28.85
C SER A 3 16.60 77.87 -27.82
N ASN A 4 15.88 78.97 -28.10
CA ASN A 4 14.44 79.29 -27.88
C ASN A 4 13.52 78.26 -27.17
N ALA A 5 12.36 78.60 -26.60
CA ALA A 5 11.65 79.83 -26.23
C ALA A 5 10.26 79.42 -25.67
N THR A 6 9.64 80.30 -24.87
CA THR A 6 8.19 80.62 -24.75
C THR A 6 7.10 79.63 -24.28
N ARG A 7 6.39 80.12 -23.23
CA ARG A 7 4.93 80.38 -23.05
C ARG A 7 3.87 79.25 -23.14
N ARG A 8 3.06 79.22 -22.05
CA ARG A 8 1.58 79.26 -21.93
C ARG A 8 0.74 78.20 -22.67
N ASP A 9 -0.09 77.45 -21.95
CA ASP A 9 -1.56 77.64 -21.87
C ASP A 9 -2.28 76.47 -21.15
N LEU A 10 -3.37 76.79 -20.45
CA LEU A 10 -4.36 75.87 -19.86
C LEU A 10 -5.30 75.36 -20.96
N ILE A 11 -5.60 74.05 -21.04
CA ILE A 11 -6.86 73.51 -21.59
C ILE A 11 -7.25 72.17 -20.90
N LEU A 12 -8.52 72.06 -20.49
CA LEU A 12 -9.28 70.86 -20.10
C LEU A 12 -9.37 69.83 -21.24
N ALA A 13 -9.26 68.53 -20.96
CA ALA A 13 -10.01 67.50 -21.70
C ALA A 13 -10.14 66.18 -20.93
N ALA A 14 -11.28 65.54 -21.12
CA ALA A 14 -11.83 64.40 -20.43
C ALA A 14 -11.33 63.03 -20.94
N ALA A 15 -11.83 62.00 -20.23
CA ALA A 15 -12.13 60.62 -20.67
C ALA A 15 -11.10 59.53 -20.35
N ALA A 16 -11.51 58.60 -19.47
CA ALA A 16 -11.81 57.21 -19.82
C ALA A 16 -11.99 56.38 -18.52
N ALA A 17 -13.19 55.89 -18.26
CA ALA A 17 -13.43 54.85 -17.25
C ALA A 17 -12.99 53.48 -17.80
N PRO A 18 -12.33 52.62 -17.03
CA PRO A 18 -12.03 51.27 -17.49
C PRO A 18 -13.26 50.37 -17.34
N LEU A 19 -13.56 49.67 -18.42
CA LEU A 19 -14.56 48.61 -18.52
C LEU A 19 -14.09 47.39 -17.71
N LEU A 20 -14.78 47.02 -16.62
CA LEU A 20 -14.54 45.72 -15.98
C LEU A 20 -15.15 44.61 -16.84
N ALA A 21 -14.30 43.80 -17.46
CA ALA A 21 -14.70 42.51 -18.02
C ALA A 21 -14.82 41.49 -16.88
N ALA A 22 -16.05 41.16 -16.49
CA ALA A 22 -16.31 40.03 -15.60
C ALA A 22 -16.22 38.73 -16.43
N THR A 23 -15.12 37.99 -16.31
CA THR A 23 -15.02 36.62 -16.81
C THR A 23 -15.80 35.71 -15.87
N SER A 24 -16.92 35.19 -16.36
CA SER A 24 -17.72 34.21 -15.65
C SER A 24 -16.96 32.89 -15.63
N ALA A 25 -16.26 32.59 -14.54
CA ALA A 25 -15.72 31.28 -14.28
C ALA A 25 -16.90 30.34 -13.95
N CYS A 26 -17.32 29.51 -14.91
CA CYS A 26 -18.15 28.36 -14.61
C CYS A 26 -17.34 27.40 -13.74
N ALA A 27 -17.45 27.54 -12.43
CA ALA A 27 -17.04 26.50 -11.50
C ALA A 27 -17.98 25.31 -11.71
N THR A 28 -17.50 24.29 -12.44
CA THR A 28 -18.14 22.99 -12.45
C THR A 28 -18.10 22.46 -11.01
N PRO A 29 -19.26 22.11 -10.41
CA PRO A 29 -19.24 21.50 -9.10
C PRO A 29 -18.47 20.19 -9.20
N LEU A 30 -17.41 20.05 -8.40
CA LEU A 30 -16.78 18.77 -8.11
C LEU A 30 -17.81 17.93 -7.37
N PHE A 31 -18.63 17.20 -8.11
CA PHE A 31 -19.37 16.09 -7.52
C PHE A 31 -18.32 15.09 -7.02
N PRO A 32 -18.30 14.75 -5.72
CA PRO A 32 -17.51 13.62 -5.28
C PRO A 32 -17.97 12.42 -6.10
N ARG A 33 -17.06 11.83 -6.87
CA ARG A 33 -17.30 10.56 -7.57
C ARG A 33 -17.82 9.59 -6.50
N PRO A 34 -18.95 8.89 -6.72
CA PRO A 34 -19.35 7.83 -5.81
C PRO A 34 -18.18 6.85 -5.75
N ARG A 35 -17.50 6.78 -4.60
CA ARG A 35 -16.60 5.67 -4.33
C ARG A 35 -17.54 4.48 -4.20
N ASP A 36 -17.71 3.70 -5.27
CA ASP A 36 -18.22 2.35 -5.12
C ASP A 36 -17.29 1.67 -4.13
N ALA A 37 -17.77 1.55 -2.89
CA ALA A 37 -17.06 0.90 -1.82
C ALA A 37 -16.90 -0.55 -2.26
N ALA A 38 -15.72 -0.87 -2.80
CA ALA A 38 -15.33 -2.24 -3.05
C ALA A 38 -15.58 -3.01 -1.74
N THR A 39 -16.33 -4.11 -1.83
CA THR A 39 -16.67 -4.97 -0.69
C THR A 39 -15.43 -5.75 -0.28
N GLY A 40 -14.53 -5.10 0.46
CA GLY A 40 -13.30 -5.69 0.97
C GLY A 40 -13.35 -5.94 2.48
N GLN A 41 -12.70 -7.01 2.93
CA GLN A 41 -12.43 -7.21 4.36
C GLN A 41 -11.34 -6.21 4.79
N VAL A 42 -11.55 -5.52 5.91
CA VAL A 42 -10.60 -4.54 6.46
C VAL A 42 -10.05 -5.05 7.78
N TRP A 43 -8.72 -5.06 7.90
CA TRP A 43 -8.00 -5.32 9.13
C TRP A 43 -7.37 -4.02 9.60
N THR A 44 -7.71 -3.60 10.81
CA THR A 44 -7.06 -2.47 11.48
C THR A 44 -6.13 -3.00 12.57
N PHE A 45 -4.93 -2.43 12.64
CA PHE A 45 -3.89 -2.78 13.60
C PHE A 45 -3.82 -1.74 14.71
N ASP A 46 -4.92 -1.55 15.44
CA ASP A 46 -5.04 -0.62 16.57
C ASP A 46 -5.07 -1.32 17.95
N THR A 47 -4.99 -2.65 17.93
CA THR A 47 -4.94 -3.53 19.09
C THR A 47 -4.03 -4.73 18.79
N LEU A 48 -3.57 -5.41 19.84
CA LEU A 48 -2.76 -6.62 19.72
C LEU A 48 -3.56 -7.90 19.96
N ALA A 49 -4.83 -7.81 20.36
CA ALA A 49 -5.62 -8.96 20.83
C ALA A 49 -6.58 -9.53 19.76
N ASP A 50 -7.02 -8.69 18.83
CA ASP A 50 -7.95 -9.06 17.76
C ASP A 50 -7.68 -8.21 16.52
N ILE A 51 -7.45 -8.85 15.38
CA ILE A 51 -7.25 -8.15 14.12
C ILE A 51 -8.33 -8.59 13.14
N GLY A 52 -9.19 -7.66 12.75
CA GLY A 52 -10.25 -7.92 11.78
C GLY A 52 -11.35 -8.87 12.27
N GLY A 53 -11.58 -8.95 13.58
CA GLY A 53 -12.52 -9.88 14.21
C GLY A 53 -11.96 -11.27 14.48
N HIS A 54 -10.64 -11.44 14.36
CA HIS A 54 -9.95 -12.69 14.65
C HIS A 54 -8.97 -12.52 15.82
N PRO A 55 -9.03 -13.40 16.84
CA PRO A 55 -8.04 -13.44 17.91
C PRO A 55 -6.62 -13.59 17.36
N THR A 56 -5.69 -12.95 18.02
CA THR A 56 -4.28 -12.95 17.63
C THR A 56 -3.43 -13.71 18.65
N HIS A 57 -2.52 -14.55 18.16
CA HIS A 57 -1.40 -15.04 18.95
C HIS A 57 -0.22 -14.08 18.77
N VAL A 58 0.24 -13.51 19.88
CA VAL A 58 1.30 -12.49 19.91
C VAL A 58 2.61 -13.14 20.33
N GLU A 59 3.68 -12.86 19.58
CA GLU A 59 5.06 -13.20 19.96
C GLU A 59 5.92 -11.94 20.02
N GLY A 60 6.95 -11.98 20.86
CA GLY A 60 7.76 -10.80 21.19
C GLY A 60 7.01 -9.81 22.08
N ALA A 61 7.26 -8.53 21.87
CA ALA A 61 6.59 -7.41 22.54
C ALA A 61 6.20 -6.29 21.54
N PRO A 62 5.43 -6.59 20.47
CA PRO A 62 4.93 -5.56 19.58
C PRO A 62 4.11 -4.55 20.38
N ALA A 63 4.20 -3.28 20.00
CA ALA A 63 3.62 -2.18 20.76
C ALA A 63 2.68 -1.35 19.91
N LEU A 64 1.68 -0.74 20.54
CA LEU A 64 0.88 0.28 19.86
C LEU A 64 1.67 1.59 19.72
N THR A 65 1.50 2.26 18.59
CA THR A 65 2.11 3.55 18.28
C THR A 65 1.11 4.45 17.55
N ASP A 66 1.25 5.76 17.73
CA ASP A 66 0.46 6.73 16.98
C ASP A 66 0.79 6.72 15.48
N SER A 67 -0.23 6.96 14.66
CA SER A 67 -0.15 7.27 13.23
C SER A 67 -1.10 8.42 12.88
N PRO A 68 -0.98 9.03 11.69
CA PRO A 68 -1.93 10.03 11.21
C PRO A 68 -3.39 9.56 11.11
N TRP A 69 -3.64 8.24 11.16
CA TRP A 69 -4.97 7.64 11.03
C TRP A 69 -5.41 6.84 12.27
N GLY A 70 -4.80 7.11 13.44
CA GLY A 70 -5.06 6.40 14.70
C GLY A 70 -3.93 5.46 15.11
N GLN A 71 -4.19 4.56 16.05
CA GLN A 71 -3.18 3.60 16.51
C GLN A 71 -2.75 2.65 15.39
N ALA A 72 -1.49 2.24 15.44
CA ALA A 72 -0.85 1.23 14.60
C ALA A 72 -0.09 0.24 15.48
N VAL A 73 0.17 -0.98 15.00
CA VAL A 73 1.07 -1.93 15.66
C VAL A 73 2.48 -1.72 15.13
N LYS A 74 3.43 -1.54 16.05
CA LYS A 74 4.87 -1.43 15.81
C LYS A 74 5.56 -2.75 16.12
N PHE A 75 6.50 -3.12 15.25
CA PHE A 75 7.36 -4.28 15.31
C PHE A 75 8.82 -3.80 15.36
N ASP A 76 9.67 -4.49 16.13
CA ASP A 76 11.05 -4.08 16.42
C ASP A 76 12.13 -4.66 15.48
N GLY A 77 11.76 -5.62 14.63
CA GLY A 77 12.67 -6.33 13.72
C GLY A 77 13.50 -7.44 14.35
N VAL A 78 13.18 -7.87 15.57
CA VAL A 78 13.91 -8.90 16.31
C VAL A 78 13.06 -10.16 16.49
N ASP A 79 11.94 -10.06 17.20
CA ASP A 79 11.08 -11.21 17.51
C ASP A 79 9.57 -10.91 17.52
N ASP A 80 9.17 -9.67 17.28
CA ASP A 80 7.78 -9.25 17.25
C ASP A 80 7.00 -9.87 16.08
N ALA A 81 5.88 -10.52 16.40
CA ALA A 81 4.96 -11.04 15.40
C ALA A 81 3.52 -11.17 15.92
N LEU A 82 2.57 -11.05 15.00
CA LEU A 82 1.16 -11.40 15.18
C LEU A 82 0.81 -12.58 14.28
N PHE A 83 0.11 -13.57 14.82
CA PHE A 83 -0.42 -14.70 14.07
C PHE A 83 -1.93 -14.73 14.18
N ILE A 84 -2.61 -14.92 13.04
CA ILE A 84 -4.05 -14.81 12.90
C ILE A 84 -4.54 -16.04 12.12
N ASP A 85 -5.47 -16.80 12.70
CA ASP A 85 -6.02 -18.01 12.08
C ASP A 85 -7.10 -17.68 11.03
N ASN A 86 -6.71 -16.88 10.03
CA ASN A 86 -7.52 -16.55 8.87
C ASN A 86 -6.65 -16.28 7.64
N HIS A 87 -7.10 -16.74 6.47
CA HIS A 87 -6.58 -16.31 5.17
C HIS A 87 -7.69 -15.54 4.43
N PRO A 88 -7.63 -14.19 4.38
CA PRO A 88 -8.73 -13.36 3.89
C PRO A 88 -8.97 -13.39 2.38
N LEU A 89 -8.10 -14.05 1.61
CA LEU A 89 -8.22 -14.21 0.15
C LEU A 89 -8.43 -15.68 -0.27
N ALA A 90 -8.78 -16.55 0.68
CA ALA A 90 -9.11 -17.93 0.36
C ALA A 90 -10.26 -17.99 -0.66
N GLY A 91 -10.04 -18.71 -1.76
CA GLY A 91 -10.99 -18.89 -2.86
C GLY A 91 -11.11 -17.72 -3.83
N ALA A 92 -10.36 -16.62 -3.65
CA ALA A 92 -10.38 -15.49 -4.57
C ALA A 92 -9.74 -15.87 -5.92
N GLU A 93 -10.45 -15.63 -7.03
CA GLU A 93 -9.95 -15.85 -8.40
C GLU A 93 -9.13 -14.67 -8.93
N HIS A 94 -9.56 -13.47 -8.54
CA HIS A 94 -8.86 -12.20 -8.71
C HIS A 94 -8.70 -11.57 -7.33
N PHE A 95 -7.72 -10.70 -7.16
CA PHE A 95 -7.56 -10.08 -5.85
C PHE A 95 -6.90 -8.70 -5.88
N THR A 96 -7.13 -8.00 -4.77
CA THR A 96 -6.31 -6.88 -4.29
C THR A 96 -6.00 -7.15 -2.83
N PHE A 97 -4.70 -7.22 -2.53
CA PHE A 97 -4.17 -7.23 -1.18
C PHE A 97 -3.43 -5.91 -0.98
N GLU A 98 -3.97 -5.00 -0.17
CA GLU A 98 -3.38 -3.69 0.10
C GLU A 98 -3.13 -3.46 1.59
N ALA A 99 -2.16 -2.61 1.90
CA ALA A 99 -1.80 -2.29 3.27
C ALA A 99 -1.20 -0.89 3.41
N LEU A 100 -1.39 -0.30 4.59
CA LEU A 100 -0.80 0.95 5.03
C LEU A 100 0.24 0.65 6.12
N PHE A 101 1.51 0.90 5.82
CA PHE A 101 2.64 0.52 6.66
C PHE A 101 3.75 1.57 6.64
N ARG A 102 4.67 1.49 7.61
CA ARG A 102 5.85 2.35 7.73
C ARG A 102 7.07 1.48 8.03
N PRO A 103 7.99 1.25 7.09
CA PRO A 103 9.26 0.59 7.37
C PRO A 103 10.22 1.56 8.07
N ASP A 104 10.82 1.13 9.18
CA ASP A 104 11.73 1.97 10.01
C ASP A 104 13.21 1.58 9.82
N GLY A 105 13.55 0.86 8.73
CA GLY A 105 14.90 0.40 8.40
C GLY A 105 15.20 -1.00 8.95
N GLY A 106 16.47 -1.32 9.24
CA GLY A 106 16.86 -2.60 9.84
C GLY A 106 17.50 -3.59 8.86
N ALA A 107 17.22 -4.89 9.04
CA ALA A 107 17.83 -5.95 8.24
C ALA A 107 17.52 -5.81 6.75
N PHE A 108 18.44 -6.27 5.89
CA PHE A 108 18.30 -6.18 4.42
C PHE A 108 17.00 -6.82 3.93
N GLU A 109 16.66 -8.03 4.35
CA GLU A 109 15.42 -8.69 3.94
C GLU A 109 14.46 -8.87 5.12
N GLN A 110 13.23 -8.37 4.95
CA GLN A 110 12.15 -8.43 5.95
C GLN A 110 10.86 -8.88 5.27
N ARG A 111 10.10 -9.75 5.93
CA ARG A 111 8.94 -10.45 5.36
C ARG A 111 7.75 -10.26 6.28
N TRP A 112 7.07 -9.15 6.09
CA TRP A 112 6.31 -8.51 7.16
C TRP A 112 4.82 -8.78 7.11
N PHE A 113 4.28 -9.27 5.99
CA PHE A 113 2.89 -9.75 5.92
C PHE A 113 2.81 -11.00 5.06
N HIS A 114 2.41 -12.11 5.65
CA HIS A 114 2.36 -13.42 5.03
C HIS A 114 0.97 -14.01 5.17
N LEU A 115 0.33 -14.36 4.06
CA LEU A 115 -0.87 -15.19 4.04
C LEU A 115 -0.44 -16.58 3.56
N GLN A 116 -0.69 -17.65 4.31
CA GLN A 116 -0.37 -19.01 3.86
C GLN A 116 -1.59 -19.92 3.90
N VAL A 117 -1.62 -20.88 2.99
CA VAL A 117 -2.59 -21.97 3.01
C VAL A 117 -2.19 -22.99 4.07
N ASP A 118 -3.20 -23.58 4.73
CA ASP A 118 -3.01 -24.76 5.56
C ASP A 118 -2.98 -26.01 4.67
N GLU A 119 -1.77 -26.42 4.33
CA GLU A 119 -1.54 -27.59 3.49
C GLU A 119 -1.19 -28.80 4.36
N PRO A 120 -1.95 -29.91 4.26
CA PRO A 120 -1.55 -31.15 4.89
C PRO A 120 -0.29 -31.69 4.21
N THR A 121 0.50 -32.46 4.95
CA THR A 121 1.60 -33.22 4.35
C THR A 121 1.04 -34.19 3.31
N PRO A 122 1.51 -34.14 2.05
CA PRO A 122 1.15 -35.11 1.01
C PRO A 122 1.34 -36.56 1.46
N ALA A 123 0.45 -37.45 1.01
CA ALA A 123 0.48 -38.88 1.36
C ALA A 123 1.73 -39.60 0.86
N ASP A 124 2.37 -39.08 -0.19
CA ASP A 124 3.62 -39.61 -0.74
C ASP A 124 4.89 -39.14 0.02
N GLY A 125 4.71 -38.36 1.10
CA GLY A 125 5.80 -37.85 1.93
C GLY A 125 6.58 -36.69 1.32
N SER A 126 6.15 -36.17 0.16
CA SER A 126 6.72 -34.95 -0.40
C SER A 126 6.43 -33.73 0.49
N ALA A 127 7.21 -32.66 0.32
CA ALA A 127 6.95 -31.42 1.05
C ALA A 127 5.68 -30.73 0.50
N PRO A 128 4.88 -30.09 1.36
CA PRO A 128 3.82 -29.20 0.91
C PRO A 128 4.35 -28.12 -0.05
N ILE A 129 3.48 -27.63 -0.94
CA ILE A 129 3.84 -26.61 -1.94
C ILE A 129 4.31 -25.32 -1.25
N GLY A 130 3.74 -25.02 -0.09
CA GLY A 130 3.92 -23.79 0.65
C GLY A 130 3.22 -22.63 -0.06
N THR A 131 1.97 -22.83 -0.46
CA THR A 131 1.13 -21.83 -1.13
C THR A 131 0.91 -20.61 -0.24
N ARG A 132 1.22 -19.42 -0.76
CA ARG A 132 1.25 -18.19 0.04
C ARG A 132 1.25 -16.90 -0.79
N PHE A 133 0.89 -15.80 -0.14
CA PHE A 133 1.22 -14.43 -0.52
C PHE A 133 2.19 -13.82 0.50
N LEU A 134 3.09 -12.96 0.05
CA LEU A 134 4.02 -12.23 0.90
C LEU A 134 4.13 -10.77 0.45
N PHE A 135 4.02 -9.87 1.43
CA PHE A 135 4.69 -8.58 1.36
C PHE A 135 6.05 -8.69 2.05
N GLU A 136 7.08 -8.36 1.29
CA GLU A 136 8.45 -8.23 1.75
C GLU A 136 8.98 -6.84 1.42
N ILE A 137 10.08 -6.46 2.08
CA ILE A 137 10.87 -5.30 1.69
C ILE A 137 12.33 -5.68 1.62
N ARG A 138 13.08 -4.87 0.87
CA ARG A 138 14.54 -4.88 0.90
C ARG A 138 15.04 -3.52 1.36
N VAL A 139 15.74 -3.47 2.49
CA VAL A 139 16.29 -2.24 3.07
C VAL A 139 17.73 -2.07 2.60
N VAL A 140 18.04 -0.91 2.01
CA VAL A 140 19.39 -0.52 1.59
C VAL A 140 19.67 0.85 2.17
N GLU A 141 20.63 0.91 3.11
CA GLU A 141 20.93 2.13 3.86
C GLU A 141 19.66 2.69 4.54
N ASN A 142 19.24 3.91 4.19
CA ASN A 142 18.04 4.58 4.72
C ASN A 142 16.86 4.52 3.74
N GLU A 143 16.89 3.60 2.79
CA GLU A 143 15.84 3.40 1.80
C GLU A 143 15.36 1.95 1.80
N TRP A 144 14.22 1.72 1.18
CA TRP A 144 13.68 0.40 0.93
C TRP A 144 13.06 0.31 -0.46
N TYR A 145 12.95 -0.91 -0.99
CA TYR A 145 12.14 -1.21 -2.16
C TYR A 145 11.22 -2.41 -1.88
N LEU A 146 10.09 -2.44 -2.58
CA LEU A 146 9.06 -3.47 -2.41
C LEU A 146 9.52 -4.79 -3.04
N ASP A 147 9.31 -5.89 -2.31
CA ASP A 147 9.39 -7.24 -2.83
C ASP A 147 8.03 -7.92 -2.56
N ALA A 148 7.32 -8.19 -3.65
CA ALA A 148 5.98 -8.74 -3.67
C ALA A 148 6.05 -10.18 -4.20
N PHE A 149 5.50 -11.15 -3.47
CA PHE A 149 5.66 -12.56 -3.81
C PHE A 149 4.37 -13.35 -3.69
N THR A 150 4.14 -14.23 -4.67
CA THR A 150 3.06 -15.22 -4.60
C THR A 150 3.53 -16.57 -5.14
N LYS A 151 3.10 -17.65 -4.48
CA LYS A 151 3.39 -19.04 -4.88
C LYS A 151 2.18 -19.91 -4.64
N GLY A 152 1.98 -20.88 -5.54
CA GLY A 152 1.05 -21.98 -5.37
C GLY A 152 1.30 -23.09 -6.39
N GLU A 153 0.29 -23.91 -6.64
CA GLU A 153 0.41 -25.07 -7.52
C GLU A 153 0.61 -24.67 -8.99
N GLY A 154 1.86 -24.71 -9.46
CA GLY A 154 2.22 -24.38 -10.84
C GLY A 154 2.50 -22.90 -11.11
N TYR A 155 2.53 -22.06 -10.06
CA TYR A 155 2.92 -20.66 -10.17
C TYR A 155 3.83 -20.24 -9.02
N ASN A 156 4.78 -19.36 -9.32
CA ASN A 156 5.77 -18.85 -8.37
C ASN A 156 6.38 -17.58 -8.96
N LEU A 157 6.01 -16.41 -8.44
CA LEU A 157 6.43 -15.14 -8.99
C LEU A 157 6.83 -14.15 -7.90
N THR A 158 8.01 -13.59 -8.07
CA THR A 158 8.53 -12.44 -7.33
C THR A 158 8.44 -11.21 -8.22
N LEU A 159 7.91 -10.12 -7.70
CA LEU A 159 7.90 -8.79 -8.30
C LEU A 159 8.80 -7.89 -7.46
N ILE A 160 9.93 -7.46 -8.02
CA ILE A 160 10.98 -6.76 -7.28
C ILE A 160 11.80 -5.87 -8.20
N GLU A 161 11.87 -4.58 -7.88
CA GLU A 161 12.58 -3.58 -8.67
C GLU A 161 13.54 -2.76 -7.78
N PRO A 162 14.83 -3.17 -7.64
CA PRO A 162 15.79 -2.53 -6.76
C PRO A 162 16.11 -1.05 -7.06
N THR A 163 15.73 -0.56 -8.25
CA THR A 163 15.91 0.85 -8.63
C THR A 163 14.78 1.76 -8.15
N LYS A 164 13.62 1.21 -7.77
CA LYS A 164 12.47 1.98 -7.25
C LYS A 164 12.49 2.00 -5.72
N ARG A 165 13.22 2.97 -5.18
CA ARG A 165 13.48 3.09 -3.73
C ARG A 165 12.71 4.22 -3.08
N PHE A 166 12.44 4.04 -1.80
CA PHE A 166 11.68 4.96 -0.96
C PHE A 166 12.40 5.15 0.38
N PRO A 167 12.41 6.35 0.97
CA PRO A 167 12.96 6.56 2.31
C PRO A 167 12.27 5.70 3.38
N VAL A 168 13.02 5.28 4.39
CA VAL A 168 12.45 4.67 5.60
C VAL A 168 11.88 5.75 6.54
N GLY A 169 11.10 5.34 7.54
CA GLY A 169 10.50 6.22 8.55
C GLY A 169 9.27 6.99 8.07
N GLN A 170 8.71 6.65 6.90
CA GLN A 170 7.53 7.29 6.32
C GLN A 170 6.42 6.27 6.05
N TRP A 171 5.16 6.71 6.16
CA TRP A 171 4.02 5.86 5.84
C TRP A 171 3.85 5.72 4.32
N TYR A 172 3.56 4.50 3.89
CA TYR A 172 3.31 4.13 2.50
C TYR A 172 2.09 3.24 2.40
N HIS A 173 1.36 3.41 1.30
CA HIS A 173 0.38 2.45 0.84
C HIS A 173 1.08 1.47 -0.11
N VAL A 174 0.85 0.18 0.05
CA VAL A 174 1.31 -0.84 -0.89
C VAL A 174 0.16 -1.75 -1.29
N ALA A 175 0.22 -2.28 -2.51
CA ALA A 175 -0.76 -3.24 -2.99
C ALA A 175 -0.12 -4.32 -3.86
N GLN A 176 -0.73 -5.50 -3.87
CA GLN A 176 -0.53 -6.56 -4.84
C GLN A 176 -1.89 -6.88 -5.48
N THR A 177 -1.96 -6.93 -6.81
CA THR A 177 -3.21 -7.24 -7.52
C THR A 177 -3.01 -8.31 -8.58
N TYR A 178 -4.07 -9.07 -8.87
CA TYR A 178 -4.12 -10.01 -9.99
C TYR A 178 -5.47 -9.93 -10.69
N ASP A 179 -5.43 -9.60 -11.99
CA ASP A 179 -6.61 -9.31 -12.83
C ASP A 179 -7.10 -10.48 -13.70
N GLY A 180 -6.61 -11.70 -13.43
CA GLY A 180 -6.87 -12.88 -14.26
C GLY A 180 -5.80 -13.13 -15.32
N THR A 181 -4.84 -12.22 -15.50
CA THR A 181 -3.71 -12.41 -16.43
C THR A 181 -2.39 -11.92 -15.84
N THR A 182 -2.37 -10.71 -15.28
CA THR A 182 -1.17 -10.02 -14.82
C THR A 182 -1.19 -9.82 -13.32
N TYR A 183 -0.10 -10.22 -12.68
CA TYR A 183 0.20 -9.90 -11.30
C TYR A 183 0.97 -8.59 -11.23
N ARG A 184 0.59 -7.68 -10.33
CA ARG A 184 1.20 -6.34 -10.18
C ARG A 184 1.48 -6.01 -8.74
N SER A 185 2.52 -5.21 -8.50
CA SER A 185 2.81 -4.61 -7.20
C SER A 185 2.83 -3.08 -7.29
N PHE A 186 2.42 -2.41 -6.21
CA PHE A 186 2.26 -0.96 -6.16
C PHE A 186 2.82 -0.37 -4.87
N VAL A 187 3.34 0.85 -4.97
CA VAL A 187 3.62 1.74 -3.83
C VAL A 187 2.91 3.07 -4.12
N ASN A 188 2.10 3.55 -3.19
CA ASN A 188 1.31 4.78 -3.29
C ASN A 188 0.53 4.87 -4.62
N GLY A 189 -0.05 3.76 -5.06
CA GLY A 189 -0.82 3.67 -6.31
C GLY A 189 0.02 3.62 -7.60
N VAL A 190 1.35 3.70 -7.52
CA VAL A 190 2.25 3.62 -8.68
C VAL A 190 2.80 2.20 -8.84
N VAL A 191 2.74 1.65 -10.06
CA VAL A 191 3.27 0.31 -10.38
C VAL A 191 4.77 0.22 -10.09
N GLN A 192 5.16 -0.77 -9.32
CA GLN A 192 6.56 -1.09 -9.04
C GLN A 192 7.08 -2.15 -10.00
N ASP A 193 6.36 -3.24 -10.17
CA ASP A 193 6.69 -4.31 -11.12
C ASP A 193 5.42 -5.11 -11.48
N GLU A 194 5.48 -5.86 -12.57
CA GLU A 194 4.37 -6.67 -13.06
C GLU A 194 4.82 -7.85 -13.92
N GLY A 195 4.02 -8.92 -13.95
CA GLY A 195 4.31 -10.09 -14.79
C GLY A 195 3.09 -10.99 -15.02
N PRO A 196 3.10 -11.80 -16.09
CA PRO A 196 2.05 -12.78 -16.32
C PRO A 196 2.08 -13.85 -15.22
N LEU A 197 0.90 -14.29 -14.77
CA LEU A 197 0.77 -15.31 -13.74
C LEU A 197 -0.37 -16.26 -14.07
N ALA A 198 -0.10 -17.56 -14.15
CA ALA A 198 -1.11 -18.61 -14.23
C ALA A 198 -1.63 -18.94 -12.83
N PHE A 199 -2.25 -17.95 -12.18
CA PHE A 199 -2.69 -18.04 -10.81
C PHE A 199 -3.79 -19.09 -10.66
N LYS A 200 -3.75 -19.82 -9.53
CA LYS A 200 -4.86 -20.66 -9.06
C LYS A 200 -5.27 -20.16 -7.68
N PRO A 201 -6.60 -20.08 -7.40
CA PRO A 201 -7.11 -19.66 -6.09
C PRO A 201 -6.43 -20.41 -4.95
N GLN A 202 -6.02 -19.67 -3.92
CA GLN A 202 -5.45 -20.24 -2.71
C GLN A 202 -6.56 -20.74 -1.77
N GLY A 203 -6.27 -21.78 -0.98
CA GLY A 203 -7.22 -22.35 -0.02
C GLY A 203 -7.31 -21.55 1.29
N SER A 204 -8.10 -22.06 2.24
CA SER A 204 -8.12 -21.53 3.61
C SER A 204 -6.75 -21.68 4.29
N GLY A 205 -6.49 -20.82 5.27
CA GLY A 205 -5.29 -20.92 6.08
C GLY A 205 -5.19 -19.78 7.06
N LYS A 206 -3.97 -19.26 7.23
CA LYS A 206 -3.61 -18.36 8.31
C LYS A 206 -2.68 -17.24 7.84
N SER A 207 -2.57 -16.21 8.65
CA SER A 207 -1.77 -15.02 8.37
C SER A 207 -0.75 -14.75 9.48
N SER A 208 0.42 -14.23 9.10
CA SER A 208 1.38 -13.67 10.03
C SER A 208 1.77 -12.25 9.63
N VAL A 209 1.93 -11.38 10.63
CA VAL A 209 2.42 -9.99 10.47
C VAL A 209 3.64 -9.83 11.37
N GLY A 210 4.67 -9.15 10.89
CA GLY A 210 5.94 -8.99 11.60
C GLY A 210 7.01 -10.01 11.19
N CYS A 211 6.64 -11.20 10.70
CA CYS A 211 7.58 -12.17 10.13
C CYS A 211 6.89 -13.21 9.25
N ARG A 212 7.67 -14.16 8.68
CA ARG A 212 7.13 -15.41 8.11
C ARG A 212 6.69 -16.40 9.21
N PHE A 213 5.92 -17.42 8.84
CA PHE A 213 5.55 -18.53 9.72
C PHE A 213 6.72 -19.37 10.23
N ASN A 214 7.87 -19.37 9.55
CA ASN A 214 9.08 -20.02 10.05
C ASN A 214 9.92 -19.14 10.98
N LYS A 215 9.39 -17.99 11.42
CA LYS A 215 9.99 -17.08 12.41
C LYS A 215 11.35 -16.55 11.97
N ARG A 216 11.40 -16.05 10.75
CA ARG A 216 12.59 -15.42 10.13
C ARG A 216 12.22 -14.11 9.47
N ASN A 217 13.23 -13.26 9.31
CA ASN A 217 13.17 -12.00 8.58
C ASN A 217 12.13 -11.05 9.18
N TYR A 218 12.30 -10.79 10.48
CA TYR A 218 11.44 -9.93 11.26
C TYR A 218 11.41 -8.50 10.73
N PHE A 219 10.26 -7.87 10.87
CA PHE A 219 9.97 -6.53 10.38
C PHE A 219 10.25 -5.49 11.44
N ASN A 220 10.99 -4.44 11.08
CA ASN A 220 11.14 -3.24 11.90
C ASN A 220 10.33 -2.10 11.26
N GLY A 221 9.23 -1.72 11.92
CA GLY A 221 8.32 -0.71 11.39
C GLY A 221 6.95 -0.77 12.04
N ALA A 222 5.96 -0.13 11.43
CA ALA A 222 4.57 -0.13 11.89
C ALA A 222 3.59 -0.49 10.78
N VAL A 223 2.48 -1.16 11.15
CA VAL A 223 1.37 -1.49 10.25
C VAL A 223 0.10 -0.89 10.83
N ARG A 224 -0.68 -0.20 10.01
CA ARG A 224 -1.92 0.47 10.43
C ARG A 224 -3.16 -0.24 9.93
N GLU A 225 -3.17 -0.63 8.67
CA GLU A 225 -4.36 -1.20 8.04
C GLU A 225 -3.96 -2.15 6.93
N ALA A 226 -4.79 -3.16 6.68
CA ALA A 226 -4.80 -3.91 5.44
C ALA A 226 -6.22 -4.13 4.93
N ARG A 227 -6.36 -4.27 3.62
CA ARG A 227 -7.63 -4.58 2.97
C ARG A 227 -7.47 -5.66 1.94
N PHE A 228 -8.52 -6.45 1.80
CA PHE A 228 -8.56 -7.64 0.96
C PHE A 228 -9.82 -7.60 0.12
N HIS A 229 -9.67 -7.61 -1.19
CA HIS A 229 -10.78 -7.62 -2.14
C HIS A 229 -10.65 -8.85 -3.04
N ALA A 230 -11.77 -9.51 -3.33
CA ALA A 230 -11.85 -10.60 -4.33
C ALA A 230 -11.94 -10.06 -5.78
N GLU A 231 -11.55 -8.80 -5.98
CA GLU A 231 -11.51 -8.09 -7.25
C GLU A 231 -10.10 -7.51 -7.45
N ALA A 232 -9.67 -7.42 -8.70
CA ALA A 232 -8.51 -6.62 -9.07
C ALA A 232 -8.91 -5.15 -9.18
N LEU A 233 -8.62 -4.38 -8.13
CA LEU A 233 -8.86 -2.95 -8.12
C LEU A 233 -7.80 -2.22 -8.94
N THR A 234 -8.21 -1.13 -9.57
CA THR A 234 -7.31 -0.15 -10.16
C THR A 234 -6.82 0.84 -9.10
N PRO A 235 -5.67 1.52 -9.29
CA PRO A 235 -5.11 2.42 -8.29
C PRO A 235 -6.05 3.52 -7.78
N ASP A 236 -6.95 4.03 -8.62
CA ASP A 236 -7.94 5.04 -8.25
C ASP A 236 -9.04 4.52 -7.29
N ARG A 237 -9.14 3.19 -7.13
CA ARG A 237 -10.04 2.52 -6.19
C ARG A 237 -9.35 2.03 -4.92
N PHE A 238 -8.03 2.11 -4.81
CA PHE A 238 -7.31 1.73 -3.59
C PHE A 238 -7.68 2.63 -2.42
N ASN A 239 -7.55 2.11 -1.18
CA ASN A 239 -7.59 2.94 0.01
C ASN A 239 -6.24 3.63 0.23
N ASN A 240 -5.81 4.45 -0.73
CA ASN A 240 -4.56 5.17 -0.71
C ASN A 240 -4.77 6.60 -0.16
N PRO A 241 -4.29 6.93 1.05
CA PRO A 241 -4.43 8.28 1.59
C PRO A 241 -3.47 9.31 0.97
N PHE A 242 -2.60 8.89 0.05
CA PHE A 242 -1.61 9.72 -0.64
C PHE A 242 -2.00 10.05 -2.09
N ALA A 243 -3.19 9.62 -2.53
CA ALA A 243 -3.72 9.87 -3.88
C ALA A 243 -4.33 11.27 -4.05
#